data_AF-A0A3B9C2D2-F1
#
_entry.id   AF-A0A3B9C2D2-F1
#
_cell.length_a   1.000
_cell.length_b   1.000
_cell.length_c   1.000
_cell.angle_alpha   90.00
_cell.angle_beta   90.00
_cell.angle_gamma   90.00
#
_symmetry.space_group_name_H-M   'P 1'
#
loop_
_entity.id
_entity.type
_entity.pdbx_description
1 polymer ?
#
loop_
_entity_poly.entity_id
_entity_poly.type
_entity_poly.pdbx_seq_one_letter_code
_entity_poly.pdbx_strand_id
1 'polypeptide(L)'
;ALVLKPLCAKDSAGNQLKVESFNITWAERGLYQDSTGLPIIYTDYTVGSFNGDAIPTDWTESFRDRSYKGDTVYFDRIMVKTPDNKTQLCKPLKIVIR
;
A
#
# COMPACT_ATOMS: atom_id res chain seq x y z
N ALA A 1 -9.43 -6.74 -5.12
CA ALA A 1 -9.40 -5.43 -4.44
C ALA A 1 -8.53 -4.45 -5.24
N LEU A 2 -8.86 -3.15 -5.25
CA LEU A 2 -8.13 -2.11 -6.00
C LEU A 2 -6.65 -2.02 -5.60
N VAL A 3 -6.33 -2.30 -4.34
CA VAL A 3 -4.97 -2.33 -3.76
C VAL A 3 -4.05 -3.34 -4.46
N LEU A 4 -4.60 -4.39 -5.09
CA LEU A 4 -3.81 -5.45 -5.74
C LEU A 4 -3.44 -5.14 -7.19
N LYS A 5 -3.87 -3.99 -7.71
CA LYS A 5 -3.51 -3.54 -9.06
C LYS A 5 -2.18 -2.76 -9.01
N PRO A 6 -1.39 -2.78 -10.10
CA PRO A 6 -0.21 -1.94 -10.18
C PRO A 6 -0.55 -0.46 -9.98
N LEU A 7 0.33 0.26 -9.28
CA LEU A 7 0.27 1.70 -9.14
C LEU A 7 0.45 2.37 -10.50
N CYS A 8 -0.32 3.41 -10.75
CA CYS A 8 -0.15 4.27 -11.91
C CYS A 8 0.05 5.71 -11.46
N ALA A 9 0.93 6.43 -12.16
CA ALA A 9 1.21 7.82 -11.90
C ALA A 9 0.95 8.65 -13.16
N LYS A 10 0.48 9.89 -12.94
CA LYS A 10 0.30 10.88 -14.01
C LYS A 10 0.89 12.21 -13.58
N ASP A 11 1.45 12.95 -14.54
CA ASP A 11 1.83 14.34 -14.33
C ASP A 11 0.59 15.27 -14.36
N SER A 12 0.81 16.57 -14.17
CA SER A 12 -0.25 17.59 -14.22
C SER A 12 -0.87 17.77 -15.60
N ALA A 13 -0.18 17.33 -16.67
CA ALA A 13 -0.69 17.35 -18.03
C ALA A 13 -1.46 16.06 -18.39
N GLY A 14 -1.52 15.08 -17.47
CA GLY A 14 -2.21 13.81 -17.65
C GLY A 14 -1.38 12.72 -18.34
N ASN A 15 -0.11 12.98 -18.64
CA ASN A 15 0.79 11.97 -19.22
C ASN A 15 1.10 10.90 -18.17
N GLN A 16 1.12 9.64 -18.60
CA GLN A 16 1.49 8.53 -17.72
C GLN A 16 2.99 8.55 -17.43
N LEU A 17 3.33 8.35 -16.16
CA LEU A 17 4.71 8.20 -15.69
C LEU A 17 4.94 6.78 -15.22
N LYS A 18 6.12 6.24 -15.50
CA LYS A 18 6.51 4.92 -15.03
C LYS A 18 6.82 4.98 -13.54
N VAL A 19 6.13 4.19 -12.73
CA VAL A 19 6.48 3.97 -11.32
C VAL A 19 7.72 3.05 -11.25
N GLU A 20 8.73 3.47 -10.50
CA GLU A 20 10.01 2.75 -10.35
C GLU A 20 10.10 2.01 -9.02
N SER A 21 9.56 2.59 -7.95
CA SER A 21 9.53 1.98 -6.63
C SER A 21 8.51 2.67 -5.72
N PHE A 22 8.17 2.01 -4.63
CA PHE A 22 7.31 2.57 -3.59
C PHE A 22 7.51 1.85 -2.26
N ASN A 23 7.11 2.51 -1.19
CA ASN A 23 6.92 1.92 0.12
C ASN A 23 5.43 1.67 0.37
N ILE A 24 5.14 0.64 1.16
CA ILE A 24 3.80 0.30 1.61
C ILE A 24 3.78 0.12 3.13
N THR A 25 2.71 0.61 3.76
CA THR A 25 2.33 0.32 5.14
C THR A 25 0.89 -0.17 5.13
N TRP A 26 0.65 -1.38 5.61
CA TRP A 26 -0.67 -1.95 5.81
C TRP A 26 -0.96 -2.00 7.32
N ALA A 27 -1.96 -1.23 7.72
CA ALA A 27 -2.50 -1.20 9.08
C ALA A 27 -3.74 -2.10 9.13
N GLU A 28 -3.57 -3.31 9.66
CA GLU A 28 -4.57 -4.35 9.82
C GLU A 28 -5.25 -4.22 11.18
N ARG A 29 -6.58 -4.33 11.24
CA ARG A 29 -7.33 -4.35 12.50
C ARG A 29 -7.47 -5.79 13.00
N GLY A 30 -6.52 -6.23 13.83
CA GLY A 30 -6.56 -7.55 14.45
C GLY A 30 -7.48 -7.62 15.67
N LEU A 31 -8.18 -8.75 15.82
CA LEU A 31 -8.95 -9.09 17.02
C LEU A 31 -8.12 -10.02 17.90
N TYR A 32 -7.87 -9.58 19.13
CA TYR A 32 -7.03 -10.26 20.11
C TYR A 32 -7.80 -10.50 21.40
N GLN A 33 -7.18 -11.22 22.34
CA GLN A 33 -7.65 -11.34 23.72
C GLN A 33 -6.75 -10.53 24.64
N ASP A 34 -7.34 -9.85 25.62
CA ASP A 34 -6.60 -9.23 26.71
C ASP A 34 -6.17 -10.26 27.77
N SER A 35 -5.52 -9.79 28.84
CA SER A 35 -5.04 -10.66 29.94
C SER A 35 -6.16 -11.34 30.73
N THR A 36 -7.41 -10.92 30.55
CA THR A 36 -8.60 -11.51 31.17
C THR A 36 -9.39 -12.40 30.21
N GLY A 37 -8.92 -12.54 28.97
CA GLY A 37 -9.57 -13.33 27.92
C GLY A 37 -10.68 -12.58 27.17
N LEU A 38 -10.86 -11.27 27.39
CA LEU A 38 -11.87 -10.47 26.71
C LEU A 38 -11.35 -9.99 25.35
N PRO A 39 -12.23 -9.88 24.32
CA PRO A 39 -11.83 -9.42 23.00
C PRO A 39 -11.40 -7.95 23.01
N ILE A 40 -10.26 -7.66 22.38
CA ILE A 40 -9.70 -6.31 22.20
C ILE A 40 -9.23 -6.13 20.75
N ILE A 41 -9.35 -4.91 20.22
CA ILE A 41 -8.89 -4.56 18.86
C ILE A 41 -7.53 -3.86 18.97
N TYR A 42 -6.53 -4.40 18.26
CA TYR A 42 -5.25 -3.73 18.03
C TYR A 42 -5.06 -3.44 16.54
N THR A 43 -4.10 -2.56 16.25
CA THR A 43 -3.67 -2.29 14.87
C THR A 43 -2.28 -2.83 14.67
N ASP A 44 -2.15 -3.78 13.75
CA ASP A 44 -0.88 -4.36 13.35
C ASP A 44 -0.36 -3.68 12.09
N TYR A 45 0.94 -3.46 12.03
CA TYR A 45 1.58 -2.78 10.91
C TYR A 45 2.50 -3.74 10.18
N THR A 46 2.17 -4.01 8.92
CA THR A 46 3.07 -4.69 7.99
C THR A 46 3.65 -3.64 7.05
N VAL A 47 4.98 -3.59 6.92
CA VAL A 47 5.69 -2.60 6.09
C VAL A 47 6.53 -3.27 5.02
N GLY A 48 6.64 -2.65 3.85
CA GLY A 48 7.40 -3.17 2.72
C GLY A 48 7.96 -2.06 1.84
N SER A 49 9.03 -2.37 1.11
CA SER A 49 9.65 -1.51 0.10
C SER A 49 9.84 -2.34 -1.17
N PHE A 50 9.30 -1.87 -2.29
CA PHE A 50 9.28 -2.64 -3.52
C PHE A 50 9.77 -1.82 -4.72
N ASN A 51 10.42 -2.52 -5.64
CA ASN A 51 10.77 -1.99 -6.96
C ASN A 51 9.70 -2.41 -7.96
N GLY A 52 9.48 -1.57 -8.98
CA GLY A 52 8.37 -1.70 -9.92
C GLY A 52 7.11 -1.00 -9.43
N ASP A 53 6.00 -1.31 -10.10
CA ASP A 53 4.70 -0.69 -9.90
C ASP A 53 3.70 -1.59 -9.16
N ALA A 54 4.02 -2.87 -8.95
CA ALA A 54 3.13 -3.86 -8.37
C ALA A 54 3.60 -4.36 -7.00
N ILE A 55 2.64 -4.73 -6.16
CA ILE A 55 2.90 -5.45 -4.90
C ILE A 55 3.28 -6.91 -5.24
N PRO A 56 4.30 -7.51 -4.59
CA PRO A 56 4.69 -8.89 -4.80
C PRO A 56 3.59 -9.91 -4.45
N THR A 57 3.64 -11.09 -5.09
CA THR A 57 2.61 -12.13 -4.95
C THR A 57 2.33 -12.51 -3.49
N ASP A 58 3.36 -12.76 -2.68
CA ASP A 58 3.22 -13.18 -1.27
C ASP A 58 2.42 -12.16 -0.44
N TRP A 59 2.60 -10.87 -0.73
CA TRP A 59 1.82 -9.80 -0.12
C TRP A 59 0.37 -9.79 -0.64
N THR A 60 0.17 -10.02 -1.93
CA THR A 60 -1.19 -10.08 -2.50
C THR A 60 -2.02 -11.25 -1.96
N GLU A 61 -1.39 -12.38 -1.65
CA GLU A 61 -2.02 -13.53 -0.99
C GLU A 61 -2.41 -13.17 0.44
N SER A 62 -1.48 -12.61 1.22
CA SER A 62 -1.76 -12.11 2.58
C SER A 62 -2.92 -11.12 2.63
N PHE A 63 -2.95 -10.16 1.70
CA PHE A 63 -4.05 -9.20 1.58
C PHE A 63 -5.38 -9.89 1.28
N ARG A 64 -5.39 -10.89 0.39
CA ARG A 64 -6.62 -11.60 0.02
C ARG A 64 -7.22 -12.34 1.22
N ASP A 65 -6.37 -12.92 2.05
CA ASP A 65 -6.81 -13.83 3.11
C ASP A 65 -7.15 -13.09 4.40
N ARG A 66 -6.45 -12.01 4.72
CA ARG A 66 -6.56 -11.36 6.03
C ARG A 66 -7.15 -9.96 6.01
N SER A 67 -7.12 -9.25 4.86
CA SER A 67 -7.61 -7.87 4.84
C SER A 67 -9.09 -7.77 5.16
N TYR A 68 -9.43 -6.77 5.98
CA TYR A 68 -10.77 -6.56 6.45
C TYR A 68 -11.24 -5.12 6.26
N LYS A 69 -12.55 -4.92 6.34
CA LYS A 69 -13.17 -3.60 6.25
C LYS A 69 -12.67 -2.72 7.39
N GLY A 70 -12.23 -1.51 7.05
CA GLY A 70 -11.64 -0.56 7.99
C GLY A 70 -10.12 -0.60 8.06
N ASP A 71 -9.46 -1.59 7.45
CA ASP A 71 -8.01 -1.58 7.29
C ASP A 71 -7.56 -0.39 6.44
N THR A 72 -6.34 0.08 6.71
CA THR A 72 -5.72 1.17 5.96
C THR A 72 -4.47 0.69 5.25
N VAL A 73 -4.37 0.98 3.97
CA VAL A 73 -3.16 0.78 3.16
C VAL A 73 -2.62 2.14 2.76
N TYR A 74 -1.37 2.39 3.07
CA TYR A 74 -0.70 3.64 2.81
C TYR A 74 0.54 3.39 1.95
N PHE A 75 0.62 4.09 0.83
CA PHE A 75 1.75 4.08 -0.07
C PHE A 75 2.47 5.41 0.03
N ASP A 76 3.77 5.38 0.26
CA ASP A 76 4.63 6.56 0.29
C ASP A 76 5.93 6.27 -0.45
N ARG A 77 6.78 7.31 -0.56
CA ARG A 77 8.03 7.22 -1.33
C ARG A 77 7.84 6.61 -2.72
N ILE A 78 6.71 6.93 -3.37
CA ILE A 78 6.39 6.48 -4.71
C ILE A 78 7.31 7.25 -5.66
N MET A 79 8.29 6.57 -6.22
CA MET A 79 9.27 7.15 -7.14
C MET A 79 8.82 6.88 -8.57
N VAL A 80 8.85 7.92 -9.40
CA VAL A 80 8.48 7.82 -10.82
C VAL A 80 9.60 8.33 -11.71
N LYS A 81 9.67 7.76 -12.91
CA LYS A 81 10.56 8.22 -13.96
C LYS A 81 9.87 9.25 -14.83
N THR A 82 10.47 10.43 -14.93
CA THR A 82 10.00 11.51 -15.80
C THR A 82 10.53 11.34 -17.23
N PRO A 83 9.94 12.02 -18.23
CA PRO A 83 10.40 11.96 -19.62
C PRO A 83 11.86 12.38 -19.84
N ASP A 84 12.39 13.26 -18.98
CA ASP A 84 13.80 13.69 -18.97
C ASP A 84 14.72 12.72 -18.20
N ASN A 85 14.26 11.48 -17.95
CA ASN A 85 15.01 10.40 -17.32
C ASN A 85 15.46 10.71 -15.88
N LYS A 86 14.77 11.64 -15.20
CA LYS A 86 14.96 11.90 -13.78
C LYS A 86 13.98 11.06 -12.96
N THR A 87 14.35 10.83 -11.70
CA THR A 87 13.47 10.20 -10.73
C THR A 87 12.86 11.29 -9.86
N GLN A 88 11.54 11.27 -9.71
CA GLN A 88 10.78 12.25 -8.92
C GLN A 88 9.89 11.55 -7.89
N LEU A 89 9.73 12.19 -6.74
CA LEU A 89 8.83 11.74 -5.69
C LEU A 89 7.38 12.16 -5.99
N CYS A 90 6.47 11.21 -5.96
CA CYS A 90 5.03 11.44 -6.06
C CYS A 90 4.37 11.66 -4.69
N LYS A 91 3.14 12.19 -4.73
CA LYS A 91 2.29 12.31 -3.55
C LYS A 91 1.96 10.91 -3.01
N PRO A 92 1.87 10.75 -1.68
CA PRO A 92 1.46 9.48 -1.09
C PRO A 92 0.00 9.17 -1.41
N LEU A 93 -0.36 7.89 -1.35
CA LEU A 93 -1.71 7.39 -1.58
C LEU A 93 -2.19 6.65 -0.33
N LYS A 94 -3.34 7.07 0.20
CA LYS A 94 -4.02 6.39 1.31
C LYS A 94 -5.30 5.73 0.81
N ILE A 95 -5.48 4.46 1.14
CA ILE A 95 -6.67 3.68 0.82
C ILE A 95 -7.22 3.10 2.12
N VAL A 96 -8.53 3.24 2.33
CA VAL A 96 -9.25 2.57 3.42
C VAL A 96 -10.16 1.51 2.78
N ILE A 97 -10.04 0.26 3.23
CA ILE A 97 -10.85 -0.85 2.71
C ILE A 97 -12.29 -0.72 3.25
N ARG A 98 -13.30 -0.81 2.37
CA ARG A 98 -14.73 -0.62 2.68
C ARG A 98 -15.57 -1.85 2.36
#